data_AF-A0AB38X8G1-F1
#
_entry.id   AF-A0AB38X8G1-F1
#
_cell.length_a   1.000
_cell.length_b   1.000
_cell.length_c   1.000
_cell.angle_alpha   90.00
_cell.angle_beta   90.00
_cell.angle_gamma   90.00
#
_symmetry.space_group_name_H-M   'P 1'
#
loop_
_entity.id
_entity.type
_entity.pdbx_description
1 polymer ?
#
loop_
_entity_poly.entity_id
_entity_poly.type
_entity_poly.pdbx_seq_one_letter_code
_entity_poly.pdbx_strand_id
1 'polypeptide(L)'
;MYDLKTVQTAQKLVLHDSLHTYKVKNSRSNIAGQVMETPTKKGAIALFSSKDSMQKAHGVVVTSFEVLDAIADRMTHWTPNTFNWLGYTQNRLSVRGHRENNLAQINSLVVDIDFADAQERDAREQEVLGP
;
A
#
# COMPACT_ATOMS: atom_id res chain seq x y z
N MET A 1 -20.23 3.09 -5.69
CA MET A 1 -19.10 3.62 -4.90
C MET A 1 -19.09 2.84 -3.60
N TYR A 2 -17.99 2.20 -3.22
CA TYR A 2 -17.90 1.48 -1.94
C TYR A 2 -17.93 2.46 -0.78
N ASP A 3 -18.50 2.07 0.36
CA ASP A 3 -18.49 2.90 1.56
C ASP A 3 -17.08 2.94 2.18
N LEU A 4 -16.82 3.97 2.99
CA LEU A 4 -15.51 4.22 3.61
C LEU A 4 -15.04 3.04 4.47
N LYS A 5 -15.95 2.36 5.18
CA LYS A 5 -15.61 1.24 6.06
C LYS A 5 -15.16 0.03 5.25
N THR A 6 -15.79 -0.23 4.11
CA THR A 6 -15.36 -1.27 3.16
C THR A 6 -13.94 -0.99 2.64
N VAL A 7 -13.65 0.25 2.25
CA VAL A 7 -12.30 0.65 1.79
C VAL A 7 -11.25 0.47 2.88
N GLN A 8 -11.52 0.95 4.10
CA GLN A 8 -10.63 0.78 5.26
C GLN A 8 -10.39 -0.68 5.61
N THR A 9 -11.43 -1.53 5.50
CA THR A 9 -11.33 -2.97 5.74
C THR A 9 -10.43 -3.63 4.70
N ALA A 10 -10.60 -3.29 3.42
CA ALA A 10 -9.73 -3.80 2.35
C ALA A 10 -8.26 -3.35 2.54
N GLN A 11 -8.04 -2.09 2.91
CA GLN A 11 -6.70 -1.57 3.20
C GLN A 11 -6.04 -2.32 4.37
N LYS A 12 -6.76 -2.54 5.47
CA LYS A 12 -6.25 -3.32 6.62
C LYS A 12 -5.98 -4.77 6.26
N LEU A 13 -6.83 -5.38 5.44
CA LEU A 13 -6.62 -6.74 4.95
C LEU A 13 -5.32 -6.85 4.14
N VAL A 14 -5.09 -5.94 3.20
CA VAL A 14 -3.89 -5.98 2.35
C VAL A 14 -2.64 -5.60 3.15
N LEU A 15 -2.72 -4.59 4.01
CA LEU A 15 -1.56 -4.09 4.75
C LEU A 15 -1.23 -4.94 5.99
N HIS A 16 -2.11 -5.82 6.45
CA HIS A 16 -1.92 -6.61 7.67
C HIS A 16 -1.47 -5.72 8.84
N ASP A 17 -0.29 -5.96 9.40
CA ASP A 17 0.32 -5.21 10.49
C ASP A 17 1.56 -4.43 10.05
N SER A 18 1.70 -4.16 8.74
CA SER A 18 2.87 -3.50 8.14
C SER A 18 2.96 -1.99 8.40
N LEU A 19 1.91 -1.38 8.97
CA LEU A 19 1.91 0.02 9.45
C LEU A 19 1.73 0.04 10.98
N HIS A 20 2.13 1.14 11.61
CA HIS A 20 1.77 1.38 13.00
C HIS A 20 0.25 1.47 13.15
N THR A 21 -0.29 1.04 14.27
CA THR A 21 -1.71 1.26 14.60
C THR A 21 -1.96 2.75 14.86
N TYR A 22 -1.07 3.37 15.63
CA TYR A 22 -1.18 4.76 16.07
C TYR A 22 -0.06 5.64 15.51
N LYS A 23 -0.26 6.95 15.47
CA LYS A 23 0.83 7.87 15.18
C LYS A 23 1.90 7.80 16.28
N VAL A 24 3.16 7.69 15.87
CA VAL A 24 4.33 7.78 16.78
C VAL A 24 4.39 9.12 17.52
N LYS A 25 3.89 10.21 16.91
CA LYS A 25 3.82 11.55 17.51
C LYS A 25 2.43 12.14 17.36
N ASN A 26 1.95 12.82 18.42
CA ASN A 26 0.65 13.50 18.43
C ASN A 26 -0.53 12.56 18.09
N SER A 27 -0.51 11.31 18.58
CA SER A 27 -1.67 10.41 18.45
C SER A 27 -2.87 10.97 19.19
N ARG A 28 -4.06 10.75 18.63
CA ARG A 28 -5.34 11.09 19.29
C ARG A 28 -5.81 10.00 20.26
N SER A 29 -5.18 8.83 20.25
CA SER A 29 -5.47 7.73 21.18
C SER A 29 -4.81 7.99 22.53
N ASN A 30 -5.53 7.73 23.62
CA ASN A 30 -4.97 7.76 24.96
C ASN A 30 -3.99 6.58 25.12
N ILE A 31 -2.81 6.84 25.69
CA ILE A 31 -1.74 5.85 25.90
C ILE A 31 -2.25 4.61 26.66
N ALA A 32 -3.14 4.80 27.65
CA ALA A 32 -3.70 3.71 28.44
C ALA A 32 -4.59 2.74 27.64
N GLY A 33 -5.08 3.14 26.46
CA GLY A 33 -5.94 2.34 25.59
C GLY A 33 -5.27 1.86 24.31
N GLN A 34 -3.95 2.03 24.18
CA GLN A 34 -3.23 1.57 22.99
C GLN A 34 -3.03 0.05 23.04
N VAL A 35 -3.40 -0.60 21.93
CA VAL A 35 -3.05 -2.01 21.72
C VAL A 35 -1.53 -2.13 21.58
N MET A 36 -0.93 -3.13 22.21
CA MET A 36 0.48 -3.44 21.96
C MET A 36 0.67 -3.83 20.49
N GLU A 37 1.56 -3.11 19.81
CA GLU A 37 1.92 -3.47 18.45
C GLU A 37 2.75 -4.75 18.42
N THR A 38 2.56 -5.52 17.36
CA THR A 38 3.42 -6.67 17.05
C THR A 38 4.85 -6.19 16.78
N PRO A 39 5.87 -7.01 17.09
CA PRO A 39 7.29 -6.67 16.84
C PRO A 39 7.65 -6.71 15.34
N THR A 40 6.68 -6.92 14.45
CA THR A 40 6.90 -6.93 13.01
C THR A 40 7.34 -5.56 12.52
N LYS A 41 8.18 -5.56 11.49
CA LYS A 41 8.73 -4.33 10.92
C LYS A 41 7.60 -3.47 10.35
N LYS A 42 7.53 -2.21 10.80
CA LYS A 42 6.60 -1.22 10.25
C LYS A 42 7.26 -0.44 9.12
N GLY A 43 6.48 -0.10 8.12
CA GLY A 43 6.91 0.65 6.95
C GLY A 43 6.05 1.88 6.69
N ALA A 44 6.12 2.35 5.46
CA ALA A 44 5.36 3.48 4.96
C ALA A 44 4.68 3.13 3.64
N ILE A 45 3.53 3.74 3.39
CA ILE A 45 2.85 3.75 2.09
C ILE A 45 2.71 5.17 1.55
N ALA A 46 2.48 5.28 0.24
CA ALA A 46 2.08 6.53 -0.40
C ALA A 46 0.58 6.49 -0.74
N LEU A 47 -0.11 7.60 -0.54
CA LEU A 47 -1.49 7.82 -0.97
C LEU A 47 -1.59 9.02 -1.92
N PHE A 48 -2.53 8.95 -2.85
CA PHE A 48 -2.75 9.97 -3.88
C PHE A 48 -4.25 10.24 -4.05
N SER A 49 -4.60 11.51 -4.27
CA SER A 49 -5.99 11.96 -4.45
C SER A 49 -6.55 11.63 -5.83
N SER A 50 -5.69 11.42 -6.83
CA SER A 50 -6.09 11.09 -8.20
C SER A 50 -5.02 10.27 -8.93
N LYS A 51 -5.40 9.71 -10.09
CA LYS A 51 -4.46 9.01 -10.99
C LYS A 51 -3.35 9.94 -11.51
N ASP A 52 -3.69 11.19 -11.85
CA ASP A 52 -2.71 12.20 -12.29
C ASP A 52 -1.70 12.53 -11.18
N SER A 53 -2.18 12.69 -9.94
CA SER A 53 -1.32 12.90 -8.78
C SER A 53 -0.41 11.71 -8.53
N MET A 54 -0.91 10.47 -8.70
CA MET A 54 -0.11 9.25 -8.60
C MET A 54 0.99 9.20 -9.67
N GLN A 55 0.68 9.51 -10.93
CA GLN A 55 1.67 9.53 -12.02
C GLN A 55 2.79 10.54 -11.79
N LYS A 56 2.48 11.67 -11.15
CA LYS A 56 3.46 12.70 -10.75
C LYS A 56 4.14 12.40 -9.41
N ALA A 57 3.76 11.31 -8.75
CA ALA A 57 4.11 11.00 -7.36
C ALA A 57 3.78 12.13 -6.36
N HIS A 58 2.78 12.98 -6.64
CA HIS A 58 2.32 14.04 -5.76
C HIS A 58 1.30 13.46 -4.77
N GLY A 59 1.77 13.08 -3.58
CA GLY A 59 0.94 12.36 -2.62
C GLY A 59 1.34 12.61 -1.18
N VAL A 60 0.78 11.80 -0.28
CA VAL A 60 1.07 11.84 1.15
C VAL A 60 1.70 10.52 1.58
N VAL A 61 2.79 10.60 2.34
CA VAL A 61 3.41 9.45 3.01
C VAL A 61 2.70 9.18 4.34
N VAL A 62 2.31 7.93 4.56
CA VAL A 62 1.62 7.48 5.77
C VAL A 62 2.35 6.29 6.39
N THR A 63 2.50 6.32 7.71
CA THR A 63 3.17 5.28 8.51
C THR A 63 2.25 4.64 9.56
N SER A 64 0.97 5.06 9.64
CA SER A 64 0.03 4.52 10.62
C SER A 64 -1.40 4.40 10.07
N PHE A 65 -2.13 3.40 10.54
CA PHE A 65 -3.55 3.22 10.28
C PHE A 65 -4.39 4.40 10.79
N GLU A 66 -4.01 5.02 11.92
CA GLU A 66 -4.67 6.23 12.43
C GLU A 66 -4.69 7.36 11.39
N VAL A 67 -3.57 7.60 10.69
CA VAL A 67 -3.52 8.62 9.64
C VAL A 67 -4.22 8.16 8.37
N LEU A 68 -4.04 6.90 8.00
CA LEU A 68 -4.70 6.32 6.83
C LEU A 68 -6.22 6.48 6.93
N ASP A 69 -6.81 6.06 8.04
CA ASP A 69 -8.24 6.13 8.29
C ASP A 69 -8.74 7.58 8.31
N ALA A 70 -7.94 8.53 8.81
CA ALA A 70 -8.30 9.95 8.91
C ALA A 70 -8.31 10.70 7.56
N ILE A 71 -7.65 10.18 6.53
CA ILE A 71 -7.55 10.83 5.21
C ILE A 71 -8.08 9.95 4.06
N ALA A 72 -8.53 8.73 4.34
CA ALA A 72 -8.97 7.77 3.34
C ALA A 72 -10.11 8.29 2.45
N ASP A 73 -10.98 9.14 2.98
CA ASP A 73 -12.08 9.80 2.27
C ASP A 73 -11.63 10.74 1.13
N ARG A 74 -10.37 11.20 1.18
CA ARG A 74 -9.79 12.16 0.24
C ARG A 74 -8.78 11.53 -0.72
N MET A 75 -8.53 10.24 -0.59
CA MET A 75 -7.50 9.51 -1.36
C MET A 75 -8.16 8.44 -2.21
N THR A 76 -7.73 8.32 -3.47
CA THR A 76 -8.30 7.36 -4.42
C THR A 76 -7.31 6.29 -4.84
N HIS A 77 -6.00 6.51 -4.65
CA HIS A 77 -4.94 5.57 -5.01
C HIS A 77 -3.94 5.45 -3.86
N TRP A 78 -3.34 4.27 -3.70
CA TRP A 78 -2.34 4.01 -2.68
C TRP A 78 -1.43 2.86 -3.09
N THR A 79 -0.24 2.76 -2.49
CA THR A 79 0.70 1.66 -2.75
C THR A 79 0.37 0.45 -1.86
N PRO A 80 0.04 -0.74 -2.42
CA PRO A 80 -0.35 -1.91 -1.64
C PRO A 80 0.77 -2.49 -0.79
N ASN A 81 2.01 -2.31 -1.25
CA ASN A 81 3.21 -2.75 -0.55
C ASN A 81 3.77 -1.63 0.32
N THR A 82 4.27 -1.99 1.49
CA THR A 82 4.98 -1.05 2.37
C THR A 82 6.45 -0.97 2.04
N PHE A 83 7.01 0.23 2.22
CA PHE A 83 8.43 0.51 2.03
C PHE A 83 9.13 0.76 3.37
N ASN A 84 10.42 0.45 3.47
CA ASN A 84 11.21 0.68 4.69
C ASN A 84 11.29 2.18 5.04
N TRP A 85 11.32 3.02 4.01
CA TRP A 85 11.21 4.46 4.15
C TRP A 85 10.53 5.06 2.93
N LEU A 86 9.76 6.12 3.14
CA LEU A 86 9.32 7.03 2.10
C LEU A 86 9.58 8.45 2.57
N GLY A 87 9.84 9.34 1.62
CA GLY A 87 10.01 10.75 1.91
C GLY A 87 9.61 11.57 0.72
N TYR A 88 10.01 12.83 0.72
CA TYR A 88 9.78 13.73 -0.40
C TYR A 88 11.09 14.14 -1.04
N THR A 89 11.01 14.57 -2.29
CA THR A 89 12.09 15.28 -2.99
C THR A 89 12.45 16.58 -2.27
N GLN A 90 13.59 17.20 -2.61
CA GLN A 90 14.08 18.39 -1.90
C GLN A 90 13.09 19.57 -1.94
N ASN A 91 12.38 19.73 -3.06
CA ASN A 91 11.31 20.72 -3.22
C ASN A 91 9.96 20.29 -2.62
N ARG A 92 9.91 19.10 -2.01
CA ARG A 92 8.72 18.47 -1.40
C ARG A 92 7.52 18.31 -2.35
N LEU A 93 7.75 18.35 -3.66
CA LEU A 93 6.67 18.23 -4.64
C LEU A 93 6.22 16.77 -4.82
N SER A 94 7.17 15.83 -4.72
CA SER A 94 6.92 14.43 -5.05
C SER A 94 7.45 13.46 -4.00
N VAL A 95 6.72 12.36 -3.82
CA VAL A 95 7.10 11.22 -2.98
C VAL A 95 8.26 10.48 -3.63
N ARG A 96 9.23 10.05 -2.82
CA ARG A 96 10.39 9.25 -3.24
C ARG A 96 10.61 8.05 -2.33
N GLY A 97 11.35 7.07 -2.85
CA GLY A 97 11.68 5.83 -2.13
C GLY A 97 10.82 4.63 -2.52
N HIS A 98 9.83 4.80 -3.39
CA HIS A 98 8.99 3.70 -3.89
C HIS A 98 9.75 2.85 -4.93
N ARG A 99 10.73 2.06 -4.48
CA ARG A 99 11.55 1.16 -5.30
C ARG A 99 11.52 -0.25 -4.70
N GLU A 100 11.70 -1.26 -5.54
CA GLU A 100 11.62 -2.69 -5.16
C GLU A 100 12.60 -3.06 -4.05
N ASN A 101 13.86 -2.61 -4.16
CA ASN A 101 14.88 -2.85 -3.15
C ASN A 101 14.62 -2.15 -1.79
N ASN A 102 13.60 -1.31 -1.72
CA ASN A 102 13.17 -0.61 -0.52
C ASN A 102 11.84 -1.14 0.03
N LEU A 103 11.32 -2.24 -0.51
CA LEU A 103 10.14 -2.89 0.06
C LEU A 103 10.45 -3.42 1.47
N ALA A 104 9.53 -3.18 2.39
CA ALA A 104 9.53 -3.76 3.73
C ALA A 104 8.72 -5.07 3.75
N GLN A 105 7.65 -5.13 2.96
CA GLN A 105 6.74 -6.27 2.85
C GLN A 105 6.10 -6.30 1.47
N ILE A 106 5.95 -7.49 0.90
CA ILE A 106 5.21 -7.72 -0.34
C ILE A 106 3.81 -8.20 0.05
N ASN A 107 2.81 -7.35 -0.19
CA ASN A 107 1.40 -7.62 0.08
C ASN A 107 0.62 -7.93 -1.21
N SER A 108 1.09 -7.39 -2.33
CA SER A 108 0.49 -7.52 -3.64
C SER A 108 1.60 -7.70 -4.67
N LEU A 109 1.42 -8.71 -5.51
CA LEU A 109 2.21 -8.98 -6.72
C LEU A 109 1.24 -9.04 -7.89
N VAL A 110 1.61 -8.39 -8.99
CA VAL A 110 0.86 -8.49 -10.25
C VAL A 110 1.79 -9.17 -11.24
N VAL A 111 1.29 -10.24 -11.86
CA VAL A 111 1.98 -10.96 -12.93
C VAL A 111 1.14 -10.77 -14.17
N ASP A 112 1.72 -10.13 -15.19
CA ASP A 112 1.11 -10.01 -16.50
C ASP A 112 1.57 -11.20 -17.34
N ILE A 113 0.62 -12.00 -17.83
CA ILE A 113 0.90 -13.21 -18.61
C ILE A 113 0.31 -13.00 -19.99
N ASP A 114 1.19 -12.68 -20.94
CA ASP A 114 0.84 -12.56 -22.34
C ASP A 114 1.14 -13.85 -23.10
N PHE A 115 0.28 -14.17 -24.06
CA PHE A 115 0.50 -15.22 -25.06
C PHE A 115 0.46 -14.56 -26.44
N ALA A 116 1.24 -15.06 -27.40
CA ALA A 116 1.24 -14.51 -28.75
C ALA A 116 -0.13 -14.69 -29.43
N ASP A 117 -0.80 -15.81 -29.14
CA ASP A 117 -2.16 -16.10 -29.58
C ASP A 117 -2.85 -17.13 -28.67
N ALA A 118 -4.11 -17.44 -29.00
CA ALA A 118 -4.90 -18.43 -28.25
C ALA A 118 -4.35 -19.86 -28.37
N GLN A 119 -3.68 -20.21 -29.48
CA GLN A 119 -3.12 -21.56 -29.66
C GLN A 119 -1.92 -21.79 -28.74
N GLU A 120 -1.04 -20.79 -28.61
CA GLU A 120 0.08 -20.85 -27.67
C GLU A 120 -0.40 -20.95 -26.22
N ARG A 121 -1.43 -20.17 -25.84
CA ARG A 121 -2.07 -20.25 -24.52
C ARG A 121 -2.57 -21.66 -24.22
N ASP A 122 -3.37 -22.23 -25.12
CA ASP A 122 -4.02 -23.53 -24.91
C ASP A 122 -2.99 -24.67 -24.88
N ALA A 123 -1.88 -24.55 -25.62
CA ALA A 123 -0.77 -25.50 -25.57
C ALA A 123 0.00 -25.44 -24.23
N ARG A 124 0.24 -24.23 -23.71
CA ARG A 124 0.93 -24.00 -22.42
C ARG A 124 0.05 -24.32 -21.22
N GLU A 125 -1.28 -24.25 -21.36
CA GLU A 125 -2.24 -24.66 -20.31
C GLU A 125 -2.07 -26.15 -19.93
N GLN A 126 -1.81 -27.00 -20.92
CA GLN A 126 -1.51 -28.43 -20.71
C GLN A 126 -0.22 -28.66 -19.91
N GLU A 127 0.76 -27.75 -20.01
CA GLU A 127 2.03 -27.83 -19.26
C GLU A 127 1.86 -27.42 -17.78
N VAL A 128 0.95 -26.49 -17.50
CA VAL A 128 0.70 -25.97 -16.14
C VAL A 128 -0.25 -26.86 -15.35
N LEU A 129 -1.27 -27.43 -16.01
CA LEU A 129 -2.26 -28.29 -15.36
C LEU A 129 -1.75 -29.72 -15.17
N GLY A 130 -0.74 -30.16 -15.94
CA GLY A 130 -0.22 -31.54 -15.92
C GLY A 130 -1.28 -32.59 -16.27
N PRO A 131 -0.89 -33.87 -16.45
CA PRO A 131 -1.84 -34.99 -16.46
C PRO A 131 -2.49 -35.20 -15.09
#